data_AF-A0A7I8EFX1-F1
#
_entry.id   AF-A0A7I8EFX1-F1
#
_cell.length_a   1.000
_cell.length_b   1.000
_cell.length_c   1.000
_cell.angle_alpha   90.00
_cell.angle_beta   90.00
_cell.angle_gamma   90.00
#
_symmetry.space_group_name_H-M   'P 1'
#
loop_
_entity.id
_entity.type
_entity.pdbx_description
1 polymer ?
#
loop_
_entity_poly.entity_id
_entity_poly.type
_entity_poly.pdbx_seq_one_letter_code
_entity_poly.pdbx_strand_id
1 'polypeptide(L)'
;MATEQKSPRVEQQGSAAQRRYRTLAVVKQEAITRVEKPLEDSVFVWPHLLVREFFAATALTVMVTLLSLAIDAPLQEPATPNNTPLSAKAPWYFLNLQELLHYFAPTSAGVLIPGFTLAALIFLPYIDRNPSRAYADRKIAIAVFTLFLVFWACLTLFGSFFRGPSWIWTWPWQGIYFDL
;
A
#
# COMPACT_ATOMS: atom_id res chain seq x y z
N MET A 1 106.06 -11.48 3.57
CA MET A 1 105.20 -10.40 4.09
C MET A 1 104.24 -10.02 3.00
N ALA A 2 102.95 -10.23 3.25
CA ALA A 2 101.84 -10.00 2.34
C ALA A 2 101.40 -8.53 2.34
N THR A 3 100.85 -8.05 1.23
CA THR A 3 99.87 -6.94 1.10
C THR A 3 99.54 -6.80 -0.39
N GLU A 4 98.50 -7.47 -0.87
CA GLU A 4 97.13 -6.96 -1.05
C GLU A 4 96.97 -6.09 -2.32
N GLN A 5 96.76 -6.75 -3.47
CA GLN A 5 96.23 -6.11 -4.68
C GLN A 5 94.71 -6.02 -4.56
N LYS A 6 94.20 -4.82 -4.26
CA LYS A 6 92.78 -4.51 -4.22
C LYS A 6 92.24 -4.33 -5.64
N SER A 7 91.44 -5.30 -6.08
CA SER A 7 90.70 -5.28 -7.36
C SER A 7 89.66 -4.14 -7.41
N PRO A 8 89.38 -3.53 -8.57
CA PRO A 8 88.39 -2.45 -8.66
C PRO A 8 86.97 -2.97 -8.43
N ARG A 9 86.25 -2.27 -7.54
CA ARG A 9 84.85 -2.54 -7.18
C ARG A 9 83.96 -2.16 -8.37
N VAL A 10 83.31 -3.14 -8.99
CA VAL A 10 82.24 -2.91 -9.97
C VAL A 10 81.00 -2.47 -9.21
N GLU A 11 80.67 -1.19 -9.31
CA GLU A 11 79.38 -0.66 -8.84
C GLU A 11 78.37 -0.82 -9.98
N GLN A 12 77.49 -1.82 -9.86
CA GLN A 12 76.36 -2.00 -10.76
C GLN A 12 75.38 -0.85 -10.57
N GLN A 13 75.49 0.18 -11.41
CA GLN A 13 74.41 1.13 -11.64
C GLN A 13 73.31 0.41 -12.43
N GLY A 14 72.27 -0.03 -11.72
CA GLY A 14 71.02 -0.45 -12.32
C GLY A 14 70.39 0.74 -13.05
N SER A 15 70.62 0.83 -14.36
CA SER A 15 69.89 1.76 -15.23
C SER A 15 68.42 1.34 -15.26
N ALA A 16 67.60 2.13 -14.58
CA ALA A 16 66.17 1.97 -14.42
C ALA A 16 65.49 1.64 -15.76
N ALA A 17 64.86 0.46 -15.82
CA ALA A 17 63.96 0.10 -16.90
C ALA A 17 62.84 1.16 -16.97
N GLN A 18 62.91 2.00 -17.99
CA GLN A 18 61.93 3.04 -18.28
C GLN A 18 60.63 2.37 -18.73
N ARG A 19 59.83 1.91 -17.78
CA ARG A 19 58.50 1.37 -18.04
C ARG A 19 57.62 2.50 -18.56
N ARG A 20 57.40 2.51 -19.88
CA ARG A 20 56.40 3.38 -20.53
C ARG A 20 55.01 2.94 -20.09
N TYR A 21 54.45 3.64 -19.11
CA TYR A 21 53.03 3.53 -18.78
C TYR A 21 52.25 4.19 -19.93
N ARG A 22 51.69 3.38 -20.83
CA ARG A 22 50.76 3.87 -21.87
C ARG A 22 49.38 3.91 -21.24
N THR A 23 48.84 5.11 -21.03
CA THR A 23 47.47 5.31 -20.53
C THR A 23 46.49 4.68 -21.52
N LEU A 24 45.90 3.54 -21.17
CA LEU A 24 45.02 2.74 -22.05
C LEU A 24 43.58 3.28 -22.10
N ALA A 25 43.45 4.60 -22.25
CA ALA A 25 42.23 5.40 -22.16
C ALA A 25 41.85 5.81 -20.73
N VAL A 26 41.71 7.12 -20.56
CA VAL A 26 40.99 7.72 -19.44
C VAL A 26 39.52 7.54 -19.75
N VAL A 27 38.89 6.56 -19.11
CA VAL A 27 37.43 6.49 -19.07
C VAL A 27 36.98 7.69 -18.25
N LYS A 28 36.30 8.63 -18.88
CA LYS A 28 35.60 9.71 -18.21
C LYS A 28 34.52 9.03 -17.37
N GLN A 29 34.83 8.81 -16.10
CA GLN A 29 33.88 8.32 -15.12
C GLN A 29 32.81 9.40 -15.09
N GLU A 30 31.69 9.18 -15.80
CA GLU A 30 30.52 10.04 -15.67
C GLU A 30 30.26 10.08 -14.18
N ALA A 31 30.45 11.26 -13.60
CA ALA A 31 30.28 11.47 -12.19
C ALA A 31 28.93 10.86 -11.86
N ILE A 32 28.95 9.76 -11.10
CA ILE A 32 27.75 9.19 -10.52
C ILE A 32 27.17 10.38 -9.78
N THR A 33 26.19 11.02 -10.40
CA THR A 33 25.62 12.25 -9.88
C THR A 33 24.80 11.70 -8.75
N ARG A 34 25.42 11.62 -7.58
CA ARG A 34 24.76 11.23 -6.36
C ARG A 34 23.72 12.33 -6.20
N VAL A 35 22.53 12.07 -6.70
CA VAL A 35 21.37 12.91 -6.47
C VAL A 35 21.26 12.91 -4.96
N GLU A 36 21.76 13.97 -4.34
CA GLU A 36 21.71 14.20 -2.92
C GLU A 36 20.22 14.21 -2.60
N LYS A 37 19.68 13.08 -2.16
CA LYS A 37 18.34 13.07 -1.60
C LYS A 37 18.39 14.08 -0.47
N PRO A 38 17.46 15.04 -0.41
CA PRO A 38 17.38 15.92 0.76
C PRO A 38 17.37 15.01 1.99
N LEU A 39 18.20 15.34 2.99
CA LEU A 39 18.30 14.58 4.23
C LEU A 39 16.88 14.46 4.80
N GLU A 40 16.26 13.29 4.64
CA GLU A 40 14.97 12.98 5.23
C GLU A 40 15.18 13.01 6.75
N ASP A 41 14.36 13.80 7.45
CA ASP A 41 14.36 13.92 8.91
C ASP A 41 13.86 12.60 9.52
N SER A 42 14.75 11.62 9.46
CA SER A 42 14.51 10.24 9.84
C SER A 42 14.93 10.06 11.29
N VAL A 43 14.01 9.53 12.08
CA VAL A 43 14.22 9.30 13.50
C VAL A 43 14.20 7.80 13.77
N PHE A 44 14.90 7.36 14.81
CA PHE A 44 14.91 5.96 15.19
C PHE A 44 13.50 5.45 15.50
N VAL A 45 13.18 4.27 14.95
CA VAL A 45 11.89 3.57 15.16
C VAL A 45 11.60 3.40 16.65
N TRP A 46 12.62 2.95 17.39
CA TRP A 46 12.60 2.92 18.84
C TRP A 46 13.19 4.22 19.40
N PRO A 47 12.57 4.88 20.39
CA PRO A 47 11.23 4.62 20.94
C PRO A 47 10.09 5.33 20.19
N HIS A 48 10.38 6.20 19.23
CA HIS A 48 9.44 7.26 18.81
C HIS A 48 8.20 6.73 18.08
N LEU A 49 8.40 5.81 17.14
CA LEU A 49 7.31 5.20 16.38
C LEU A 49 6.57 4.16 17.24
N LEU A 50 7.32 3.29 17.94
CA LEU A 50 6.74 2.19 18.69
C LEU A 50 5.87 2.64 19.88
N VAL A 51 6.24 3.73 20.56
CA VAL A 51 5.39 4.28 21.63
C VAL A 51 4.08 4.81 21.05
N ARG A 52 4.11 5.51 19.92
CA ARG A 52 2.90 6.04 19.25
C ARG A 52 1.98 4.91 18.77
N GLU A 53 2.55 3.88 18.16
CA GLU A 53 1.79 2.72 17.70
C GLU A 53 1.20 1.93 18.87
N PHE A 54 1.93 1.75 19.97
CA PHE A 54 1.41 1.09 21.17
C PHE A 54 0.19 1.81 21.74
N PHE A 55 0.23 3.15 21.85
CA PHE A 55 -0.92 3.93 22.28
C PHE A 55 -2.08 3.87 21.28
N ALA A 56 -1.80 3.94 19.98
CA ALA A 56 -2.84 3.83 18.96
C ALA A 56 -3.51 2.45 18.97
N ALA A 57 -2.74 1.37 19.11
CA ALA A 57 -3.24 0.01 19.20
C ALA A 57 -4.08 -0.19 20.47
N THR A 58 -3.58 0.27 21.62
CA THR A 58 -4.32 0.20 22.89
C THR A 58 -5.62 0.99 22.82
N ALA A 59 -5.59 2.20 22.27
CA ALA A 59 -6.80 3.01 22.07
C ALA A 59 -7.81 2.32 21.15
N LEU A 60 -7.35 1.69 20.06
CA LEU A 60 -8.20 0.92 19.16
C LEU A 60 -8.82 -0.30 19.87
N THR A 61 -8.03 -1.06 20.64
CA THR A 61 -8.54 -2.20 21.42
C THR A 61 -9.59 -1.75 22.41
N VAL A 62 -9.33 -0.70 23.20
CA VAL A 62 -10.30 -0.15 24.16
C VAL A 62 -11.56 0.30 23.44
N MET A 63 -11.44 1.02 22.31
CA MET A 63 -12.59 1.47 21.52
C MET A 63 -13.45 0.29 21.04
N VAL A 64 -12.84 -0.76 20.49
CA VAL A 64 -13.57 -1.95 20.02
C VAL A 64 -14.20 -2.72 21.19
N THR A 65 -13.51 -2.85 22.32
CA THR A 65 -14.06 -3.48 23.52
C THR A 65 -15.25 -2.70 24.07
N LEU A 66 -15.16 -1.37 24.16
CA LEU A 66 -16.27 -0.53 24.60
C LEU A 66 -17.45 -0.60 23.63
N LEU A 67 -17.20 -0.63 22.33
CA LEU A 67 -18.26 -0.78 21.32
C LEU A 67 -18.97 -2.13 21.44
N SER A 68 -18.20 -3.20 21.68
CA SER A 68 -18.72 -4.56 21.89
C SER A 68 -19.58 -4.68 23.16
N LEU A 69 -19.26 -3.92 24.21
CA LEU A 69 -20.07 -3.86 25.44
C LEU A 69 -21.30 -2.94 25.30
N ALA A 70 -21.26 -1.96 24.38
CA ALA A 70 -22.33 -0.98 24.21
C ALA A 70 -23.36 -1.39 23.14
N ILE A 71 -22.98 -2.21 22.17
CA ILE A 71 -23.82 -2.65 21.06
C ILE A 71 -23.93 -4.17 21.11
N ASP A 72 -25.12 -4.66 21.46
CA ASP A 72 -25.43 -6.08 21.42
C ASP A 72 -25.51 -6.57 19.97
N ALA A 73 -24.78 -7.65 19.66
CA ALA A 73 -24.89 -8.40 18.42
C ALA A 73 -25.64 -9.72 18.71
N PRO A 74 -26.97 -9.77 18.52
CA PRO A 74 -27.77 -10.94 18.87
C PRO A 74 -27.40 -12.13 17.97
N LEU A 75 -27.22 -13.30 18.59
CA LEU A 75 -27.01 -14.54 17.83
C LEU A 75 -28.33 -14.95 17.17
N GLN A 76 -28.28 -15.16 15.85
CA GLN A 76 -29.40 -15.68 15.08
C GLN A 76 -29.60 -17.19 15.32
N GLU A 77 -30.75 -17.71 14.90
CA GLU A 77 -31.04 -19.14 14.96
C GLU A 77 -29.98 -19.96 14.19
N PRO A 78 -29.69 -21.21 14.61
CA PRO A 78 -28.81 -22.09 13.88
C PRO A 78 -29.23 -22.24 12.42
N ALA A 79 -28.26 -22.20 11.50
CA ALA A 79 -28.53 -22.23 10.07
C ALA A 79 -29.26 -23.52 9.65
N THR A 80 -30.34 -23.36 8.87
CA THR A 80 -31.07 -24.48 8.26
C THR A 80 -31.15 -24.31 6.74
N PRO A 81 -30.93 -25.36 5.93
CA PRO A 81 -31.04 -25.25 4.47
C PRO A 81 -32.44 -24.94 3.94
N ASN A 82 -33.48 -25.20 4.76
CA ASN A 82 -34.88 -25.07 4.36
C ASN A 82 -35.48 -23.69 4.67
N ASN A 83 -34.76 -22.82 5.37
CA ASN A 83 -35.24 -21.50 5.75
C ASN A 83 -34.20 -20.43 5.38
N THR A 84 -34.56 -19.57 4.43
CA THR A 84 -33.77 -18.39 4.09
C THR A 84 -34.43 -17.17 4.75
N PRO A 85 -33.73 -16.45 5.65
CA PRO A 85 -34.31 -15.29 6.31
C PRO A 85 -34.70 -14.22 5.27
N LEU A 86 -35.82 -13.55 5.51
CA LEU A 86 -36.35 -12.51 4.61
C LEU A 86 -35.41 -11.30 4.51
N SER A 87 -34.66 -11.02 5.57
CA SER A 87 -33.66 -9.96 5.66
C SER A 87 -32.27 -10.58 5.76
N ALA A 88 -31.64 -10.82 4.60
CA ALA A 88 -30.27 -11.33 4.52
C ALA A 88 -29.36 -10.22 3.97
N LYS A 89 -29.01 -9.25 4.82
CA LYS A 89 -28.02 -8.24 4.48
C LYS A 89 -26.61 -8.81 4.67
N ALA A 90 -25.74 -8.56 3.70
CA ALA A 90 -24.33 -8.89 3.82
C ALA A 90 -23.67 -7.97 4.86
N PRO A 91 -22.52 -8.37 5.42
CA PRO A 91 -21.70 -7.49 6.24
C PRO A 91 -21.39 -6.17 5.50
N TRP A 92 -21.23 -5.07 6.26
CA TRP A 92 -21.13 -3.72 5.70
C TRP A 92 -20.00 -3.52 4.67
N TYR A 93 -18.91 -4.26 4.80
CA TYR A 93 -17.78 -4.26 3.85
C TYR A 93 -18.07 -5.00 2.53
N PHE A 94 -19.20 -5.69 2.44
CA PHE A 94 -19.72 -6.34 1.22
C PHE A 94 -21.07 -5.77 0.76
N LEU A 95 -21.70 -4.86 1.51
CA LEU A 95 -22.98 -4.25 1.12
C LEU A 95 -22.91 -3.55 -0.24
N ASN A 96 -21.78 -2.91 -0.54
CA ASN A 96 -21.51 -2.32 -1.83
C ASN A 96 -21.57 -3.34 -2.98
N LEU A 97 -21.03 -4.55 -2.78
CA LEU A 97 -21.10 -5.62 -3.77
C LEU A 97 -22.52 -6.17 -3.87
N GLN A 98 -23.19 -6.39 -2.75
CA GLN A 98 -24.58 -6.88 -2.74
C GLN A 98 -25.51 -5.93 -3.50
N GLU A 99 -25.34 -4.62 -3.33
CA GLU A 99 -26.09 -3.60 -4.07
C GLU A 99 -25.82 -3.69 -5.57
N LEU A 100 -24.58 -3.96 -5.98
CA LEU A 100 -24.23 -4.16 -7.39
C LEU A 100 -24.83 -5.46 -7.96
N LEU A 101 -24.86 -6.54 -7.18
CA LEU A 101 -25.47 -7.84 -7.56
C LEU A 101 -26.99 -7.74 -7.77
N HIS A 102 -27.65 -6.74 -7.17
CA HIS A 102 -29.07 -6.51 -7.41
C HIS A 102 -29.34 -5.98 -8.83
N TYR A 103 -28.42 -5.19 -9.39
CA TYR A 103 -28.61 -4.56 -10.70
C TYR A 103 -27.95 -5.31 -11.86
N PHE A 104 -26.90 -6.07 -11.60
CA PHE A 104 -26.09 -6.72 -12.63
C PHE A 104 -26.05 -8.24 -12.44
N ALA A 105 -25.77 -8.96 -13.54
CA ALA A 105 -25.57 -10.40 -13.47
C ALA A 105 -24.43 -10.76 -12.48
N PRO A 106 -24.52 -11.90 -11.77
CA PRO A 106 -23.54 -12.30 -10.76
C PRO A 106 -22.10 -12.33 -11.28
N THR A 107 -21.88 -12.75 -12.53
CA THR A 107 -20.56 -12.75 -13.17
C THR A 107 -19.98 -11.35 -13.28
N SER A 108 -20.80 -10.37 -13.67
CA SER A 108 -20.36 -8.99 -13.86
C SER A 108 -20.14 -8.28 -12.53
N ALA A 109 -21.12 -8.35 -11.62
CA ALA A 109 -21.08 -7.68 -10.33
C ALA A 109 -20.10 -8.31 -9.34
N GLY A 110 -20.09 -9.64 -9.25
CA GLY A 110 -19.34 -10.37 -8.25
C GLY A 110 -17.90 -10.67 -8.66
N VAL A 111 -17.64 -10.86 -9.95
CA VAL A 111 -16.32 -11.29 -10.44
C VAL A 111 -15.62 -10.20 -11.25
N LEU A 112 -16.26 -9.72 -12.32
CA LEU A 112 -15.59 -8.79 -13.25
C LEU A 112 -15.31 -7.43 -12.61
N ILE A 113 -16.31 -6.75 -12.03
CA ILE A 113 -16.13 -5.40 -11.49
C ILE A 113 -15.12 -5.38 -10.33
N PRO A 114 -15.20 -6.28 -9.32
CA PRO A 114 -14.20 -6.33 -8.25
C PRO A 114 -12.83 -6.78 -8.77
N GLY A 115 -12.80 -7.76 -9.68
CA GLY A 115 -11.58 -8.24 -10.30
C GLY A 115 -10.83 -7.16 -11.06
N PHE A 116 -11.52 -6.39 -11.91
CA PHE A 116 -10.94 -5.26 -12.63
C PHE A 116 -10.55 -4.12 -11.68
N THR A 117 -11.33 -3.86 -10.63
CA THR A 117 -10.99 -2.87 -9.61
C THR A 117 -9.67 -3.21 -8.92
N LEU A 118 -9.53 -4.47 -8.49
CA LEU A 118 -8.30 -4.95 -7.84
C LEU A 118 -7.12 -4.95 -8.80
N ALA A 119 -7.33 -5.42 -10.04
CA ALA A 119 -6.30 -5.36 -11.08
C ALA A 119 -5.86 -3.91 -11.34
N ALA A 120 -6.79 -2.96 -11.44
CA ALA A 120 -6.46 -1.55 -11.62
C ALA A 120 -5.64 -1.00 -10.45
N LEU A 121 -5.94 -1.38 -9.21
CA LEU A 121 -5.14 -1.02 -8.03
C LEU A 121 -3.73 -1.63 -8.06
N ILE A 122 -3.59 -2.88 -8.49
CA ILE A 122 -2.30 -3.56 -8.66
C ILE A 122 -1.46 -2.88 -9.75
N PHE A 123 -2.10 -2.48 -10.86
CA PHE A 123 -1.42 -1.83 -11.98
C PHE A 123 -1.20 -0.32 -11.78
N LEU A 124 -1.84 0.28 -10.77
CA LEU A 124 -1.73 1.71 -10.45
C LEU A 124 -0.29 2.25 -10.42
N PRO A 125 0.70 1.61 -9.76
CA PRO A 125 2.09 2.10 -9.77
C PRO A 125 2.77 2.10 -11.14
N TYR A 126 2.27 1.32 -12.10
CA TYR A 126 2.83 1.25 -13.46
C TYR A 126 2.15 2.24 -14.43
N ILE A 127 0.88 2.56 -14.15
CA ILE A 127 0.07 3.50 -14.93
C ILE A 127 0.38 4.94 -14.51
N ASP A 128 0.51 5.20 -13.21
CA ASP A 128 0.84 6.53 -12.71
C ASP A 128 2.35 6.82 -12.82
N ARG A 129 2.72 7.47 -13.91
CA ARG A 129 4.10 7.88 -14.21
C ARG A 129 4.41 9.31 -13.79
N ASN A 130 3.67 9.89 -12.85
CA ASN A 130 3.92 11.27 -12.43
C ASN A 130 5.33 11.41 -11.82
N PRO A 131 6.18 12.33 -12.33
CA PRO A 131 7.52 12.56 -11.77
C PRO A 131 7.48 13.11 -10.33
N SER A 132 6.41 13.79 -9.94
CA SER A 132 6.22 14.33 -8.59
C SER A 132 5.29 13.44 -7.76
N ARG A 133 5.69 13.19 -6.50
CA ARG A 133 4.85 12.51 -5.50
C ARG A 133 4.10 13.50 -4.60
N ALA A 134 4.30 14.81 -4.77
CA ALA A 134 3.63 15.82 -3.98
C ALA A 134 2.11 15.80 -4.23
N TYR A 135 1.33 15.96 -3.16
CA TYR A 135 -0.14 15.99 -3.25
C TYR A 135 -0.64 17.10 -4.19
N ALA A 136 0.04 18.25 -4.20
CA ALA A 136 -0.33 19.41 -4.99
C ALA A 136 -0.28 19.15 -6.51
N ASP A 137 0.60 18.25 -6.95
CA ASP A 137 0.84 17.96 -8.37
C ASP A 137 -0.01 16.80 -8.89
N ARG A 138 -0.79 16.14 -8.02
CA ARG A 138 -1.56 14.92 -8.32
C ARG A 138 -3.08 15.12 -8.24
N LYS A 139 -3.55 16.34 -8.48
CA LYS A 139 -4.98 16.71 -8.34
C LYS A 139 -5.93 15.79 -9.10
N ILE A 140 -5.60 15.40 -10.33
CA ILE A 140 -6.44 14.49 -11.14
C ILE A 140 -6.46 13.08 -10.55
N ALA A 141 -5.30 12.53 -10.20
CA ALA A 141 -5.21 11.20 -9.60
C ALA A 141 -5.97 11.14 -8.26
N ILE A 142 -5.83 12.17 -7.43
CA ILE A 142 -6.57 12.32 -6.18
C ILE A 142 -8.06 12.41 -6.48
N ALA A 143 -8.50 13.27 -7.40
CA ALA A 143 -9.93 13.42 -7.72
C ALA A 143 -10.56 12.12 -8.23
N VAL A 144 -9.88 11.37 -9.12
CA VAL A 144 -10.33 10.07 -9.62
C VAL A 144 -10.40 9.04 -8.50
N PHE A 145 -9.38 8.97 -7.64
CA PHE A 145 -9.37 8.06 -6.50
C PHE A 145 -10.44 8.43 -5.46
N THR A 146 -10.69 9.73 -5.24
CA THR A 146 -11.78 10.19 -4.37
C THR A 146 -13.14 9.82 -4.97
N LEU A 147 -13.37 10.02 -6.27
CA LEU A 147 -14.59 9.59 -6.94
C LEU A 147 -14.79 8.07 -6.82
N PHE A 148 -13.72 7.29 -6.96
CA PHE A 148 -13.73 5.85 -6.73
C PHE A 148 -14.20 5.53 -5.30
N LEU A 149 -13.62 6.15 -4.27
CA LEU A 149 -14.03 5.93 -2.87
C LEU A 149 -15.48 6.36 -2.61
N VAL A 150 -15.89 7.52 -3.14
CA VAL A 150 -17.25 8.03 -3.00
C VAL A 150 -18.26 7.11 -3.68
N PHE A 151 -17.96 6.58 -4.87
CA PHE A 151 -18.80 5.61 -5.56
C PHE A 151 -19.07 4.37 -4.69
N TRP A 152 -18.01 3.76 -4.15
CA TRP A 152 -18.14 2.59 -3.28
C TRP A 152 -18.85 2.91 -1.97
N ALA A 153 -18.57 4.06 -1.35
CA ALA A 153 -19.24 4.51 -0.14
C ALA A 153 -20.74 4.74 -0.37
N CYS A 154 -21.12 5.36 -1.49
CA CYS A 154 -22.52 5.56 -1.87
C CYS A 154 -23.25 4.22 -2.00
N LEU A 155 -22.66 3.22 -2.68
CA LEU A 155 -23.25 1.88 -2.78
C LEU A 155 -23.46 1.24 -1.39
N THR A 156 -22.47 1.34 -0.50
CA THR A 156 -22.61 0.88 0.88
C THR A 156 -23.76 1.60 1.59
N LEU A 157 -23.87 2.93 1.47
CA LEU A 157 -24.95 3.71 2.09
C LEU A 157 -26.34 3.36 1.51
N PHE A 158 -26.43 3.10 0.21
CA PHE A 158 -27.68 2.64 -0.42
C PHE A 158 -28.10 1.27 0.10
N GLY A 159 -27.19 0.28 0.08
CA GLY A 159 -27.44 -1.05 0.63
C GLY A 159 -27.76 -1.03 2.13
N SER A 160 -27.17 -0.07 2.85
CA SER A 160 -27.39 0.16 4.28
C SER A 160 -28.80 0.65 4.59
N PHE A 161 -29.15 1.84 4.08
CA PHE A 161 -30.30 2.61 4.56
C PHE A 161 -31.54 2.51 3.67
N PHE A 162 -31.39 2.20 2.39
CA PHE A 162 -32.48 2.22 1.41
C PHE A 162 -32.97 0.83 1.03
N ARG A 163 -32.38 -0.23 1.61
CA ARG A 163 -32.78 -1.62 1.40
C ARG A 163 -33.49 -2.18 2.62
N GLY A 164 -34.71 -2.69 2.38
CA GLY A 164 -35.53 -3.38 3.36
C GLY A 164 -35.55 -4.89 3.17
N PRO A 165 -36.54 -5.58 3.76
CA PRO A 165 -36.70 -7.03 3.61
C PRO A 165 -36.78 -7.43 2.13
N SER A 166 -36.18 -8.57 1.79
CA SER A 166 -36.04 -9.07 0.41
C SER A 166 -35.32 -8.12 -0.56
N TRP A 167 -34.47 -7.22 -0.03
CA TRP A 167 -33.72 -6.24 -0.82
C TRP A 167 -34.59 -5.25 -1.61
N ILE A 168 -35.83 -5.05 -1.16
CA ILE A 168 -36.77 -4.09 -1.76
C ILE A 168 -36.36 -2.67 -1.35
N TRP A 169 -36.61 -1.70 -2.23
CA TRP A 169 -36.40 -0.29 -1.92
C TRP A 169 -37.38 0.17 -0.82
N THR A 170 -36.85 0.66 0.29
CA THR A 170 -37.63 1.20 1.40
C THR A 170 -37.05 2.54 1.83
N TRP A 171 -37.92 3.53 2.03
CA TRP A 171 -37.45 4.82 2.52
C TRP A 171 -37.08 4.75 4.00
N PRO A 172 -36.02 5.44 4.45
CA PRO A 172 -35.53 5.32 5.82
C PRO A 172 -36.52 5.79 6.89
N TRP A 173 -37.49 6.64 6.54
CA TRP A 173 -38.57 7.07 7.45
C TRP A 173 -39.73 6.06 7.54
N GLN A 174 -39.75 5.00 6.72
CA GLN A 174 -40.69 3.89 6.85
C GLN A 174 -40.18 2.80 7.79
N GLY A 175 -38.86 2.70 7.94
CA GLY A 175 -38.18 1.76 8.82
C GLY A 175 -36.71 1.58 8.42
N ILE A 176 -35.85 1.32 9.40
CA ILE A 176 -34.44 1.00 9.18
C ILE A 176 -34.24 -0.50 9.50
N TYR A 177 -33.83 -1.26 8.49
CA TYR A 177 -33.69 -2.72 8.58
C TYR A 177 -32.22 -3.12 8.71
N PHE A 178 -31.58 -2.72 9.81
CA PHE A 178 -30.19 -3.04 10.11
C PHE A 178 -30.14 -4.10 11.21
N ASP A 179 -30.30 -5.36 10.80
CA ASP A 179 -30.02 -6.49 11.68
C ASP A 179 -28.53 -6.81 11.56
N LEU A 180 -27.77 -6.56 12.63
CA LEU A 180 -26.35 -6.87 12.75
C LEU A 180 -26.15 -8.29 13.27
#